data_AF-A0A3S1CQD6-F1
#
_entry.id   AF-A0A3S1CQD6-F1
#
_cell.length_a   1.000
_cell.length_b   1.000
_cell.length_c   1.000
_cell.angle_alpha   90.00
_cell.angle_beta   90.00
_cell.angle_gamma   90.00
#
_symmetry.space_group_name_H-M   'P 1'
#
loop_
_entity.id
_entity.type
_entity.pdbx_description
1 polymer ?
#
loop_
_entity_poly.entity_id
_entity_poly.type
_entity_poly.pdbx_seq_one_letter_code
_entity_poly.pdbx_strand_id
1 'polypeptide(L)'
;MNNDLNQIDTIKSFLLTEVQNNANAIDSDSNELFLALRGLGNLDLLALRLPRAWGGKEVEEVEYGIFQELVARYSGALAFLQTQHQSAVGMLVNSSNSELQSKYLPRVSKGEVLLGVGFSQLRREGTPLISAFKVDGGYILNGVVPWVTGWGVFHEFIVAASLPDGSALFGMAPFEEDGFVSVSTVADLAAMPSTNTVEVVFSNWFLASQCVVFTKPPGWIHEQDKSNVLKSTFLATGCALAGLDIIEMTARKKNLPFITNAYVSLQNELNDCRATIRDALVNKDVDFARKLDLRAWAIELTTRIAHAAVTVSSGAANYKHHNAQRVYREALICTVTGLTRDVMAATLEKLTKPIAQLTPVAQASCLCSDKTKLCSDDTRDGQDAHPTRAIQNNIIHLSHIINNNIPQWQGDPPVKFTPVAQIETHGYFLRELTIGEHSATHMNAPISFYKDGASIDQYPAESLLASAVVIDISTQATINPDYTLNISDILDWEQQHGKIPHECVVLLNTGWSKKWHDASAFMCEDANGNMHFPGFGAEATKLLLRERHITGVGIDTHGVDGGLDTKFTINRMVLEKPRIILENLTNLDKLPVRGFKIVVAPLLLQKGSGSPVGVIAILP
;
A
#
# COMPACT_ATOMS: atom_id res chain seq x y z
N MET A 1 -43.18 2.36 -10.32
CA MET A 1 -42.56 1.05 -10.00
C MET A 1 -43.62 -0.03 -10.14
N ASN A 2 -43.75 -0.67 -11.31
CA ASN A 2 -44.51 -1.92 -11.46
C ASN A 2 -44.05 -2.77 -12.67
N ASN A 3 -42.91 -2.41 -13.29
CA ASN A 3 -42.23 -3.20 -14.32
C ASN A 3 -40.78 -3.58 -13.93
N ASP A 4 -40.30 -3.15 -12.76
CA ASP A 4 -38.87 -3.15 -12.41
C ASP A 4 -38.38 -4.42 -11.70
N LEU A 5 -39.27 -5.23 -11.11
CA LEU A 5 -38.90 -6.46 -10.40
C LEU A 5 -38.31 -7.51 -11.35
N ASN A 6 -38.86 -7.67 -12.56
CA ASN A 6 -38.34 -8.63 -13.54
C ASN A 6 -36.94 -8.28 -14.06
N GLN A 7 -36.56 -6.99 -14.15
CA GLN A 7 -35.22 -6.63 -14.63
C GLN A 7 -34.16 -6.83 -13.55
N ILE A 8 -34.42 -6.44 -12.30
CA ILE A 8 -33.45 -6.61 -11.20
C ILE A 8 -33.17 -8.09 -10.95
N ASP A 9 -34.19 -8.94 -10.96
CA ASP A 9 -34.00 -10.38 -10.75
C ASP A 9 -33.26 -11.02 -11.94
N THR A 10 -33.52 -10.58 -13.17
CA THR A 10 -32.74 -11.00 -14.35
C THR A 10 -31.27 -10.59 -14.25
N ILE A 11 -31.00 -9.33 -13.87
CA ILE A 11 -29.63 -8.81 -13.67
C ILE A 11 -28.92 -9.62 -12.59
N LYS A 12 -29.55 -9.80 -11.42
CA LYS A 12 -28.98 -10.60 -10.33
C LYS A 12 -28.72 -12.03 -10.76
N SER A 13 -29.65 -12.66 -11.48
CA SER A 13 -29.47 -14.01 -12.00
C SER A 13 -28.22 -14.10 -12.87
N PHE A 14 -28.08 -13.22 -13.87
CA PHE A 14 -26.89 -13.15 -14.72
C PHE A 14 -25.60 -12.94 -13.91
N LEU A 15 -25.62 -12.00 -12.96
CA LEU A 15 -24.44 -11.70 -12.15
C LEU A 15 -24.06 -12.88 -11.24
N LEU A 16 -25.02 -13.63 -10.71
CA LEU A 16 -24.77 -14.81 -9.88
C LEU A 16 -24.28 -16.01 -10.73
N THR A 17 -24.89 -16.26 -11.89
CA THR A 17 -24.58 -17.45 -12.69
C THR A 17 -23.35 -17.28 -13.57
N GLU A 18 -23.23 -16.15 -14.26
CA GLU A 18 -22.20 -15.91 -15.27
C GLU A 18 -20.99 -15.13 -14.74
N VAL A 19 -21.22 -14.19 -13.82
CA VAL A 19 -20.15 -13.28 -13.35
C VAL A 19 -19.50 -13.75 -12.07
N GLN A 20 -20.26 -14.03 -11.01
CA GLN A 20 -19.71 -14.38 -9.69
C GLN A 20 -18.83 -15.63 -9.75
N ASN A 21 -19.29 -16.66 -10.47
CA ASN A 21 -18.58 -17.93 -10.60
C ASN A 21 -17.26 -17.78 -11.37
N ASN A 22 -17.18 -16.80 -12.27
CA ASN A 22 -16.01 -16.55 -13.11
C ASN A 22 -15.24 -15.28 -12.70
N ALA A 23 -15.55 -14.67 -11.56
CA ALA A 23 -15.08 -13.33 -11.22
C ALA A 23 -13.55 -13.19 -11.15
N ASN A 24 -12.81 -14.24 -10.76
CA ASN A 24 -11.34 -14.21 -10.81
C ASN A 24 -10.81 -14.32 -12.24
N ALA A 25 -11.46 -15.11 -13.11
CA ALA A 25 -11.10 -15.22 -14.51
C ALA A 25 -11.38 -13.88 -15.22
N ILE A 26 -12.54 -13.27 -14.96
CA ILE A 26 -12.92 -11.94 -15.43
C ILE A 26 -11.91 -10.86 -14.99
N ASP A 27 -11.30 -10.96 -13.80
CA ASP A 27 -10.27 -10.00 -13.35
C ASP A 27 -8.90 -10.20 -14.04
N SER A 28 -8.57 -11.43 -14.46
CA SER A 28 -7.24 -11.76 -14.99
C SER A 28 -7.16 -12.02 -16.50
N ASP A 29 -8.29 -12.34 -17.14
CA ASP A 29 -8.39 -12.70 -18.56
C ASP A 29 -9.37 -11.74 -19.26
N SER A 30 -8.84 -11.00 -20.23
CA SER A 30 -9.60 -10.01 -20.98
C SER A 30 -10.71 -10.65 -21.82
N ASN A 31 -10.54 -11.87 -22.33
CA ASN A 31 -11.60 -12.55 -23.09
C ASN A 31 -12.82 -12.85 -22.21
N GLU A 32 -12.59 -13.34 -20.99
CA GLU A 32 -13.65 -13.61 -20.02
C GLU A 32 -14.38 -12.32 -19.61
N LEU A 33 -13.63 -11.23 -19.41
CA LEU A 33 -14.21 -9.92 -19.19
C LEU A 33 -15.10 -9.47 -20.36
N PHE A 34 -14.69 -9.69 -21.60
CA PHE A 34 -15.43 -9.24 -22.78
C PHE A 34 -16.68 -10.09 -23.01
N LEU A 35 -16.63 -11.38 -22.71
CA LEU A 35 -17.81 -12.25 -22.70
C LEU A 35 -18.84 -11.75 -21.66
N ALA A 36 -18.38 -11.41 -20.46
CA ALA A 36 -19.24 -10.85 -19.43
C ALA A 36 -19.83 -9.48 -19.84
N LEU A 37 -19.02 -8.61 -20.47
CA LEU A 37 -19.49 -7.33 -21.01
C LEU A 37 -20.54 -7.52 -22.11
N ARG A 38 -20.34 -8.49 -23.03
CA ARG A 38 -21.35 -8.86 -24.04
C ARG A 38 -22.63 -9.39 -23.39
N GLY A 39 -22.53 -10.13 -22.29
CA GLY A 39 -23.67 -10.55 -21.50
C GLY A 39 -24.52 -9.37 -21.00
N LEU A 40 -23.88 -8.29 -20.51
CA LEU A 40 -24.58 -7.04 -20.19
C LEU A 40 -25.24 -6.41 -21.42
N GLY A 41 -24.59 -6.46 -22.59
CA GLY A 41 -25.16 -5.97 -23.85
C GLY A 41 -26.40 -6.75 -24.30
N ASN A 42 -26.39 -8.08 -24.19
CA ASN A 42 -27.53 -8.94 -24.51
C ASN A 42 -28.77 -8.62 -23.65
N LEU A 43 -28.54 -8.11 -22.43
CA LEU A 43 -29.58 -7.68 -21.49
C LEU A 43 -29.93 -6.18 -21.60
N ASP A 44 -29.31 -5.47 -22.55
CA ASP A 44 -29.51 -4.04 -22.77
C ASP A 44 -29.12 -3.20 -21.53
N LEU A 45 -27.93 -3.49 -20.97
CA LEU A 45 -27.42 -2.89 -19.72
C LEU A 45 -26.13 -2.08 -19.91
N LEU A 46 -25.63 -1.92 -21.14
CA LEU A 46 -24.36 -1.23 -21.38
C LEU A 46 -24.49 0.29 -21.30
N ALA A 47 -25.66 0.85 -21.65
CA ALA A 47 -25.90 2.29 -21.67
C ALA A 47 -27.23 2.68 -21.00
N LEU A 48 -27.43 2.29 -19.74
CA LEU A 48 -28.67 2.49 -18.99
C LEU A 48 -29.18 3.94 -18.96
N ARG A 49 -28.28 4.94 -18.94
CA ARG A 49 -28.69 6.36 -18.93
C ARG A 49 -28.94 6.95 -20.32
N LEU A 50 -28.88 6.13 -21.38
CA LEU A 50 -29.21 6.57 -22.74
C LEU A 50 -30.70 7.00 -22.80
N PRO A 51 -31.03 8.19 -23.32
CA PRO A 51 -32.42 8.64 -23.43
C PRO A 51 -33.29 7.70 -24.27
N ARG A 52 -34.59 7.62 -23.95
CA ARG A 52 -35.55 6.77 -24.70
C ARG A 52 -35.67 7.13 -26.18
N ALA A 53 -35.45 8.40 -26.52
CA ALA A 53 -35.42 8.87 -27.91
C ALA A 53 -34.38 8.16 -28.78
N TRP A 54 -33.34 7.58 -28.17
CA TRP A 54 -32.29 6.81 -28.82
C TRP A 54 -32.41 5.30 -28.59
N GLY A 55 -33.55 4.83 -28.09
CA GLY A 55 -33.80 3.42 -27.77
C GLY A 55 -33.21 2.96 -26.43
N GLY A 56 -32.77 3.89 -25.58
CA GLY A 56 -32.27 3.59 -24.23
C GLY A 56 -33.34 3.50 -23.16
N LYS A 57 -32.90 3.23 -21.92
CA LYS A 57 -33.79 3.07 -20.75
C LYS A 57 -34.02 4.36 -19.97
N GLU A 58 -33.15 5.37 -20.15
CA GLU A 58 -33.21 6.67 -19.46
C GLU A 58 -33.25 6.51 -17.93
N VAL A 59 -32.39 5.63 -17.43
CA VAL A 59 -32.26 5.38 -15.98
C VAL A 59 -31.66 6.60 -15.29
N GLU A 60 -32.21 6.96 -14.14
CA GLU A 60 -31.76 8.11 -13.36
C GLU A 60 -30.39 7.85 -12.71
N GLU A 61 -29.68 8.91 -12.34
CA GLU A 61 -28.30 8.81 -11.86
C GLU A 61 -28.14 7.91 -10.62
N VAL A 62 -29.06 8.01 -9.65
CA VAL A 62 -29.00 7.19 -8.43
C VAL A 62 -29.29 5.73 -8.72
N GLU A 63 -30.23 5.45 -9.60
CA GLU A 63 -30.60 4.08 -10.02
C GLU A 63 -29.45 3.44 -10.82
N TYR A 64 -28.80 4.22 -11.69
CA TYR A 64 -27.58 3.78 -12.37
C TYR A 64 -26.45 3.49 -11.38
N GLY A 65 -26.28 4.33 -10.35
CA GLY A 65 -25.33 4.08 -9.27
C GLY A 65 -25.58 2.77 -8.53
N ILE A 66 -26.86 2.45 -8.24
CA ILE A 66 -27.23 1.16 -7.63
C ILE A 66 -26.89 -0.02 -8.55
N PHE A 67 -27.08 0.13 -9.86
CA PHE A 67 -26.63 -0.86 -10.83
C PHE A 67 -25.11 -1.02 -10.82
N GLN A 68 -24.35 0.07 -10.84
CA GLN A 68 -22.88 0.01 -10.78
C GLN A 68 -22.39 -0.69 -9.51
N GLU A 69 -23.00 -0.38 -8.36
CA GLU A 69 -22.73 -1.02 -7.08
C GLU A 69 -23.00 -2.53 -7.12
N LEU A 70 -24.12 -2.92 -7.74
CA LEU A 70 -24.50 -4.32 -7.89
C LEU A 70 -23.51 -5.09 -8.77
N VAL A 71 -23.09 -4.54 -9.92
CA VAL A 71 -22.10 -5.18 -10.79
C VAL A 71 -20.74 -5.26 -10.08
N ALA A 72 -20.31 -4.18 -9.41
CA ALA A 72 -19.03 -4.12 -8.71
C ALA A 72 -18.92 -5.09 -7.53
N ARG A 73 -20.05 -5.48 -6.92
CA ARG A 73 -20.09 -6.57 -5.92
C ARG A 73 -19.62 -7.91 -6.47
N TYR A 74 -19.88 -8.19 -7.75
CA TYR A 74 -19.53 -9.46 -8.37
C TYR A 74 -18.26 -9.40 -9.22
N SER A 75 -18.01 -8.28 -9.91
CA SER A 75 -16.76 -8.01 -10.63
C SER A 75 -16.51 -6.51 -10.75
N GLY A 76 -15.43 -6.05 -10.13
CA GLY A 76 -15.00 -4.65 -10.24
C GLY A 76 -14.51 -4.32 -11.65
N ALA A 77 -13.80 -5.25 -12.31
CA ALA A 77 -13.33 -5.08 -13.70
C ALA A 77 -14.50 -4.87 -14.68
N LEU A 78 -15.56 -5.67 -14.57
CA LEU A 78 -16.77 -5.54 -15.40
C LEU A 78 -17.49 -4.21 -15.15
N ALA A 79 -17.67 -3.85 -13.88
CA ALA A 79 -18.31 -2.58 -13.51
C ALA A 79 -17.50 -1.37 -14.03
N PHE A 80 -16.17 -1.44 -13.91
CA PHE A 80 -15.28 -0.37 -14.37
C PHE A 80 -15.35 -0.20 -15.90
N LEU A 81 -15.27 -1.30 -16.66
CA LEU A 81 -15.33 -1.25 -18.12
C LEU A 81 -16.69 -0.77 -18.62
N GLN A 82 -17.80 -1.24 -18.02
CA GLN A 82 -19.15 -0.73 -18.34
C GLN A 82 -19.27 0.77 -18.04
N THR A 83 -18.65 1.24 -16.94
CA THR A 83 -18.65 2.66 -16.57
C THR A 83 -17.92 3.54 -17.59
N GLN A 84 -16.81 3.06 -18.18
CA GLN A 84 -16.13 3.79 -19.26
C GLN A 84 -17.06 3.97 -20.46
N HIS A 85 -17.77 2.90 -20.83
CA HIS A 85 -18.71 2.94 -21.95
C HIS A 85 -19.90 3.87 -21.70
N GLN A 86 -20.56 3.75 -20.54
CA GLN A 86 -21.65 4.64 -20.15
C GLN A 86 -21.21 6.12 -20.13
N SER A 87 -19.96 6.39 -19.71
CA SER A 87 -19.40 7.75 -19.69
C SER A 87 -19.26 8.32 -21.10
N ALA A 88 -18.74 7.53 -22.04
CA ALA A 88 -18.65 7.94 -23.45
C ALA A 88 -20.04 8.25 -24.04
N VAL A 89 -21.03 7.38 -23.77
CA VAL A 89 -22.41 7.60 -24.20
C VAL A 89 -22.98 8.88 -23.59
N GLY A 90 -22.76 9.13 -22.30
CA GLY A 90 -23.19 10.35 -21.63
C GLY A 90 -22.59 11.62 -22.23
N MET A 91 -21.34 11.57 -22.67
CA MET A 91 -20.69 12.70 -23.35
C MET A 91 -21.30 12.97 -24.73
N LEU A 92 -21.63 11.93 -25.49
CA LEU A 92 -22.32 12.05 -26.78
C LEU A 92 -23.77 12.57 -26.63
N VAL A 93 -24.49 12.10 -25.62
CA VAL A 93 -25.84 12.62 -25.30
C VAL A 93 -25.80 14.12 -24.99
N ASN A 94 -24.77 14.58 -24.27
CA ASN A 94 -24.59 15.99 -23.92
C ASN A 94 -23.90 16.83 -25.01
N SER A 95 -23.54 16.22 -26.14
CA SER A 95 -22.97 16.93 -27.28
C SER A 95 -24.06 17.68 -28.08
N SER A 96 -23.69 18.78 -28.72
CA SER A 96 -24.53 19.43 -29.72
C SER A 96 -24.32 18.88 -31.14
N ASN A 97 -23.43 17.89 -31.31
CA ASN A 97 -23.10 17.29 -32.59
C ASN A 97 -24.12 16.20 -32.95
N SER A 98 -25.15 16.58 -33.71
CA SER A 98 -26.23 15.68 -34.12
C SER A 98 -25.75 14.52 -35.01
N GLU A 99 -24.67 14.71 -35.79
CA GLU A 99 -24.13 13.65 -36.65
C GLU A 99 -23.53 12.52 -35.81
N LEU A 100 -22.73 12.85 -34.79
CA LEU A 100 -22.21 11.85 -33.86
C LEU A 100 -23.33 11.19 -33.06
N GLN A 101 -24.33 11.97 -32.61
CA GLN A 101 -25.48 11.40 -31.91
C GLN A 101 -26.20 10.36 -32.76
N SER A 102 -26.55 10.70 -34.01
CA SER A 102 -27.19 9.78 -34.95
C SER A 102 -26.31 8.57 -35.33
N LYS A 103 -24.99 8.76 -35.42
CA LYS A 103 -24.04 7.68 -35.76
C LYS A 103 -23.92 6.63 -34.65
N TYR A 104 -23.83 7.05 -33.39
CA TYR A 104 -23.48 6.16 -32.28
C TYR A 104 -24.66 5.78 -31.38
N LEU A 105 -25.49 6.75 -30.96
CA LEU A 105 -26.44 6.54 -29.85
C LEU A 105 -27.46 5.39 -30.07
N PRO A 106 -27.97 5.11 -31.28
CA PRO A 106 -28.83 3.95 -31.50
C PRO A 106 -28.15 2.58 -31.29
N ARG A 107 -26.81 2.53 -31.29
CA ARG A 107 -26.01 1.30 -31.42
C ARG A 107 -25.25 0.90 -30.15
N VAL A 108 -25.26 1.76 -29.12
CA VAL A 108 -24.43 1.58 -27.91
C VAL A 108 -25.07 0.67 -26.86
N SER A 109 -26.40 0.68 -26.72
CA SER A 109 -27.07 0.03 -25.58
C SER A 109 -26.89 -1.50 -25.53
N LYS A 110 -26.84 -2.13 -26.71
CA LYS A 110 -26.61 -3.58 -26.86
C LYS A 110 -25.15 -3.93 -27.25
N GLY A 111 -24.28 -2.93 -27.36
CA GLY A 111 -22.87 -3.13 -27.69
C GLY A 111 -22.57 -3.40 -29.17
N GLU A 112 -23.45 -2.99 -30.10
CA GLU A 112 -23.12 -2.99 -31.54
C GLU A 112 -21.97 -2.02 -31.84
N VAL A 113 -21.86 -0.95 -31.04
CA VAL A 113 -20.67 -0.13 -30.92
C VAL A 113 -20.32 0.03 -29.46
N LEU A 114 -19.10 -0.38 -29.12
CA LEU A 114 -18.49 -0.15 -27.81
C LEU A 114 -17.51 1.01 -27.87
N LEU A 115 -17.59 1.88 -26.88
CA LEU A 115 -16.89 3.17 -26.81
C LEU A 115 -16.17 3.32 -25.47
N GLY A 116 -15.00 3.95 -25.48
CA GLY A 116 -14.23 4.30 -24.28
C GLY A 116 -14.07 5.80 -24.05
N VAL A 117 -13.26 6.15 -23.05
CA VAL A 117 -12.89 7.55 -22.75
C VAL A 117 -11.40 7.65 -22.39
N GLY A 118 -10.77 8.79 -22.72
CA GLY A 118 -9.36 9.06 -22.48
C GLY A 118 -9.12 10.56 -22.21
N PHE A 119 -9.49 11.03 -21.01
CA PHE A 119 -9.42 12.45 -20.64
C PHE A 119 -8.82 12.73 -19.26
N SER A 120 -8.30 11.71 -18.56
CA SER A 120 -7.78 11.84 -17.20
C SER A 120 -6.60 12.82 -17.09
N GLN A 121 -5.80 12.95 -18.15
CA GLN A 121 -4.68 13.87 -18.29
C GLN A 121 -5.06 15.35 -18.11
N LEU A 122 -6.32 15.72 -18.36
CA LEU A 122 -6.79 17.10 -18.15
C LEU A 122 -6.77 17.53 -16.69
N ARG A 123 -6.69 16.58 -15.74
CA ARG A 123 -6.60 16.89 -14.29
C ARG A 123 -5.20 17.32 -13.86
N ARG A 124 -4.18 17.15 -14.71
CA ARG A 124 -2.80 17.53 -14.40
C ARG A 124 -2.64 19.03 -14.62
N GLU A 125 -2.02 19.69 -13.65
CA GLU A 125 -1.59 21.08 -13.78
C GLU A 125 -0.22 21.16 -14.49
N GLY A 126 0.06 22.32 -15.08
CA GLY A 126 1.32 22.58 -15.80
C GLY A 126 1.23 22.27 -17.28
N THR A 127 2.34 21.83 -17.87
CA THR A 127 2.43 21.55 -19.31
C THR A 127 1.49 20.41 -19.70
N PRO A 128 0.56 20.62 -20.66
CA PRO A 128 -0.35 19.57 -21.10
C PRO A 128 0.40 18.38 -21.71
N LEU A 129 -0.01 17.15 -21.36
CA LEU A 129 0.54 15.94 -21.99
C LEU A 129 0.13 15.81 -23.46
N ILE A 130 -1.03 16.37 -23.81
CA ILE A 130 -1.58 16.38 -25.17
C ILE A 130 -2.24 17.73 -25.44
N SER A 131 -1.91 18.30 -26.59
CA SER A 131 -2.43 19.58 -27.05
C SER A 131 -3.11 19.43 -28.41
N ALA A 132 -4.07 20.31 -28.68
CA ALA A 132 -4.72 20.41 -29.98
C ALA A 132 -4.54 21.83 -30.56
N PHE A 133 -4.35 21.93 -31.87
CA PHE A 133 -4.24 23.21 -32.58
C PHE A 133 -5.29 23.28 -33.67
N LYS A 134 -6.03 24.38 -33.73
CA LYS A 134 -7.02 24.63 -34.77
C LYS A 134 -6.33 24.70 -36.14
N VAL A 135 -6.85 23.96 -37.11
CA VAL A 135 -6.46 24.04 -38.52
C VAL A 135 -7.71 24.12 -39.40
N ASP A 136 -7.54 24.27 -40.71
CA ASP A 136 -8.67 24.19 -41.63
C ASP A 136 -9.32 22.79 -41.55
N GLY A 137 -10.65 22.76 -41.53
CA GLY A 137 -11.42 21.53 -41.41
C GLY A 137 -11.37 20.80 -40.05
N GLY A 138 -10.56 21.20 -39.07
CA GLY A 138 -10.45 20.46 -37.81
C GLY A 138 -9.37 20.92 -36.84
N TYR A 139 -8.72 19.95 -36.19
CA TYR A 139 -7.64 20.16 -35.23
C TYR A 139 -6.51 19.16 -35.46
N ILE A 140 -5.28 19.56 -35.19
CA ILE A 140 -4.13 18.65 -35.10
C ILE A 140 -3.86 18.38 -33.62
N LEU A 141 -3.91 17.11 -33.22
CA LEU A 141 -3.58 16.65 -31.87
C LEU A 141 -2.16 16.11 -31.83
N ASN A 142 -1.42 16.49 -30.80
CA ASN A 142 -0.08 15.99 -30.56
C ASN A 142 0.17 15.78 -29.06
N GLY A 143 0.65 14.60 -28.69
CA GLY A 143 1.01 14.22 -27.33
C GLY A 143 0.38 12.91 -26.87
N VAL A 144 0.25 12.74 -25.56
CA VAL A 144 0.04 11.45 -24.91
C VAL A 144 -1.24 11.44 -24.06
N VAL A 145 -2.01 10.36 -24.20
CA VAL A 145 -3.13 10.00 -23.32
C VAL A 145 -2.70 8.78 -22.50
N PRO A 146 -2.33 8.95 -21.21
CA PRO A 146 -1.62 7.93 -20.44
C PRO A 146 -2.49 6.76 -19.97
N TRP A 147 -3.81 6.97 -19.87
CA TRP A 147 -4.73 5.98 -19.31
C TRP A 147 -5.96 5.86 -20.21
N VAL A 148 -5.90 4.92 -21.16
CA VAL A 148 -7.05 4.56 -22.01
C VAL A 148 -7.36 3.08 -21.78
N THR A 149 -8.50 2.81 -21.17
CA THR A 149 -8.96 1.45 -20.82
C THR A 149 -9.86 0.87 -21.92
N GLY A 150 -9.79 -0.45 -22.14
CA GLY A 150 -10.62 -1.17 -23.08
C GLY A 150 -9.96 -1.45 -24.44
N TRP A 151 -8.62 -1.47 -24.48
CA TRP A 151 -7.88 -1.81 -25.69
C TRP A 151 -8.22 -3.22 -26.18
N GLY A 152 -8.52 -3.36 -27.47
CA GLY A 152 -9.03 -4.60 -28.06
C GLY A 152 -10.52 -4.89 -27.82
N VAL A 153 -11.25 -3.97 -27.17
CA VAL A 153 -12.71 -4.08 -26.90
C VAL A 153 -13.48 -2.95 -27.52
N PHE A 154 -13.07 -1.74 -27.19
CA PHE A 154 -13.74 -0.52 -27.61
C PHE A 154 -13.26 -0.21 -29.01
N HIS A 155 -14.21 0.10 -29.89
CA HIS A 155 -13.92 0.40 -31.29
C HIS A 155 -13.34 1.81 -31.42
N GLU A 156 -13.84 2.74 -30.61
CA GLU A 156 -13.44 4.13 -30.58
C GLU A 156 -13.48 4.66 -29.14
N PHE A 157 -12.84 5.78 -28.88
CA PHE A 157 -12.90 6.44 -27.58
C PHE A 157 -12.96 7.96 -27.71
N ILE A 158 -13.50 8.63 -26.70
CA ILE A 158 -13.48 10.09 -26.65
C ILE A 158 -12.15 10.53 -26.03
N VAL A 159 -11.27 11.08 -26.87
CA VAL A 159 -10.02 11.71 -26.46
C VAL A 159 -10.26 13.15 -26.03
N ALA A 160 -9.45 13.66 -25.11
CA ALA A 160 -9.42 15.07 -24.76
C ALA A 160 -8.03 15.70 -24.88
N ALA A 161 -7.95 16.94 -25.37
CA ALA A 161 -6.71 17.67 -25.54
C ALA A 161 -6.85 19.14 -25.12
N SER A 162 -5.75 19.72 -24.62
CA SER A 162 -5.74 21.14 -24.24
C SER A 162 -5.56 22.02 -25.46
N LEU A 163 -6.35 23.09 -25.56
CA LEU A 163 -6.20 24.14 -26.57
C LEU A 163 -5.27 25.26 -26.05
N PRO A 164 -4.68 26.10 -26.93
CA PRO A 164 -3.74 27.15 -26.52
C PRO A 164 -4.32 28.20 -25.56
N ASP A 165 -5.64 28.37 -25.55
CA ASP A 165 -6.37 29.28 -24.64
C ASP A 165 -6.70 28.63 -23.29
N GLY A 166 -6.25 27.40 -23.05
CA GLY A 166 -6.51 26.62 -21.84
C GLY A 166 -7.85 25.89 -21.84
N SER A 167 -8.68 26.05 -22.88
CA SER A 167 -9.91 25.27 -23.04
C SER A 167 -9.60 23.81 -23.40
N ALA A 168 -10.58 22.92 -23.25
CA ALA A 168 -10.42 21.50 -23.52
C ALA A 168 -11.26 21.08 -24.73
N LEU A 169 -10.61 20.48 -25.73
CA LEU A 169 -11.25 19.87 -26.89
C LEU A 169 -11.52 18.40 -26.62
N PHE A 170 -12.72 17.93 -26.96
CA PHE A 170 -13.09 16.52 -26.91
C PHE A 170 -13.49 16.03 -28.30
N GLY A 171 -12.96 14.90 -28.73
CA GLY A 171 -13.18 14.34 -30.06
C GLY A 171 -13.28 12.82 -30.05
N MET A 172 -13.98 12.26 -31.04
CA MET A 172 -13.96 10.83 -31.31
C MET A 172 -12.62 10.46 -31.96
N ALA A 173 -11.91 9.51 -31.36
CA ALA A 173 -10.69 8.92 -31.91
C ALA A 173 -10.87 7.41 -32.12
N PRO A 174 -10.30 6.85 -33.21
CA PRO A 174 -10.28 5.41 -33.39
C PRO A 174 -9.41 4.78 -32.30
N PHE A 175 -9.77 3.57 -31.87
CA PHE A 175 -8.95 2.82 -30.92
C PHE A 175 -8.16 1.72 -31.64
N GLU A 176 -7.35 2.15 -32.60
CA GLU A 176 -6.46 1.32 -33.40
C GLU A 176 -5.17 2.10 -33.71
N GLU A 177 -4.11 1.39 -34.09
CA GLU A 177 -2.87 2.03 -34.52
C GLU A 177 -2.95 2.45 -35.99
N ASP A 178 -2.38 3.62 -36.29
CA ASP A 178 -2.18 4.08 -37.65
C ASP A 178 -0.83 4.84 -37.78
N GLY A 179 -0.58 5.48 -38.92
CA GLY A 179 0.67 6.23 -39.13
C GLY A 179 0.88 7.44 -38.20
N PHE A 180 -0.14 7.84 -37.46
CA PHE A 180 -0.18 9.04 -36.59
C PHE A 180 -0.63 8.71 -35.15
N VAL A 181 -1.17 7.52 -34.90
CA VAL A 181 -1.61 7.02 -33.59
C VAL A 181 -0.86 5.74 -33.27
N SER A 182 -0.13 5.73 -32.15
CA SER A 182 0.55 4.53 -31.64
C SER A 182 0.05 4.17 -30.25
N VAL A 183 -0.01 2.87 -29.95
CA VAL A 183 -0.55 2.36 -28.70
C VAL A 183 0.51 1.54 -27.96
N SER A 184 0.65 1.74 -26.65
CA SER A 184 1.59 0.95 -25.86
C SER A 184 1.16 -0.52 -25.75
N THR A 185 2.08 -1.37 -25.31
CA THR A 185 1.66 -2.67 -24.74
C THR A 185 0.70 -2.45 -23.56
N VAL A 186 -0.18 -3.42 -23.31
CA VAL A 186 -1.08 -3.39 -22.16
C VAL A 186 -0.29 -3.26 -20.85
N ALA A 187 -0.72 -2.33 -19.99
CA ALA A 187 -0.07 -2.07 -18.72
C ALA A 187 -0.21 -3.26 -17.75
N ASP A 188 0.89 -3.61 -17.06
CA ASP A 188 0.88 -4.64 -16.01
C ASP A 188 0.33 -4.05 -14.71
N LEU A 189 -1.00 -4.01 -14.60
CA LEU A 189 -1.70 -3.41 -13.47
C LEU A 189 -1.84 -4.37 -12.29
N ALA A 190 -1.62 -3.85 -11.07
CA ALA A 190 -1.82 -4.59 -9.84
C ALA A 190 -3.28 -5.03 -9.63
N ALA A 191 -4.25 -4.33 -10.22
CA ALA A 191 -5.68 -4.58 -10.08
C ALA A 191 -6.40 -4.39 -11.40
N MET A 192 -7.40 -5.23 -11.68
CA MET A 192 -8.18 -5.24 -12.92
C MET A 192 -7.33 -5.27 -14.22
N PRO A 193 -6.27 -6.09 -14.31
CA PRO A 193 -5.41 -6.15 -15.50
C PRO A 193 -6.16 -6.55 -16.78
N SER A 194 -7.24 -7.34 -16.67
CA SER A 194 -8.08 -7.74 -17.80
C SER A 194 -8.77 -6.60 -18.54
N THR A 195 -8.80 -5.40 -17.95
CA THR A 195 -9.44 -4.21 -18.55
C THR A 195 -8.63 -3.62 -19.72
N ASN A 196 -7.43 -4.14 -20.00
CA ASN A 196 -6.56 -3.73 -21.11
C ASN A 196 -6.36 -2.22 -21.16
N THR A 197 -5.70 -1.67 -20.14
CA THR A 197 -5.34 -0.25 -20.11
C THR A 197 -4.01 -0.01 -20.80
N VAL A 198 -3.97 0.99 -21.68
CA VAL A 198 -2.82 1.36 -22.52
C VAL A 198 -2.59 2.87 -22.49
N GLU A 199 -1.41 3.28 -22.94
CA GLU A 199 -1.11 4.65 -23.35
C GLU A 199 -1.37 4.80 -24.85
N VAL A 200 -1.96 5.93 -25.26
CA VAL A 200 -2.17 6.27 -26.67
C VAL A 200 -1.43 7.56 -26.99
N VAL A 201 -0.57 7.51 -28.01
CA VAL A 201 0.24 8.65 -28.46
C VAL A 201 -0.28 9.13 -29.81
N PHE A 202 -0.56 10.42 -29.89
CA PHE A 202 -0.96 11.11 -31.11
C PHE A 202 0.21 11.94 -31.63
N SER A 203 0.60 11.72 -32.88
CA SER A 203 1.70 12.41 -33.56
C SER A 203 1.17 13.18 -34.76
N ASN A 204 0.88 14.47 -34.58
CA ASN A 204 0.24 15.32 -35.60
C ASN A 204 -1.06 14.72 -36.19
N TRP A 205 -1.85 14.04 -35.36
CA TRP A 205 -3.08 13.38 -35.80
C TRP A 205 -4.20 14.39 -36.08
N PHE A 206 -4.87 14.26 -37.22
CA PHE A 206 -5.94 15.16 -37.62
C PHE A 206 -7.32 14.71 -37.12
N LEU A 207 -7.91 15.50 -36.23
CA LEU A 207 -9.28 15.37 -35.79
C LEU A 207 -10.18 16.27 -36.65
N ALA A 208 -10.99 15.65 -37.51
CA ALA A 208 -11.93 16.36 -38.35
C ALA A 208 -13.03 17.05 -37.53
N SER A 209 -13.53 18.21 -38.00
CA SER A 209 -14.54 19.01 -37.27
C SER A 209 -15.82 18.23 -36.99
N GLN A 210 -16.25 17.34 -37.91
CA GLN A 210 -17.41 16.49 -37.69
C GLN A 210 -17.23 15.44 -36.58
N CYS A 211 -15.98 15.12 -36.23
CA CYS A 211 -15.64 14.19 -35.15
C CYS A 211 -15.50 14.88 -33.77
N VAL A 212 -15.66 16.21 -33.70
CA VAL A 212 -15.60 16.95 -32.44
C VAL A 212 -16.87 16.72 -31.63
N VAL A 213 -16.70 16.26 -30.38
CA VAL A 213 -17.81 16.03 -29.44
C VAL A 213 -18.22 17.35 -28.79
N PHE A 214 -17.28 18.09 -28.22
CA PHE A 214 -17.50 19.46 -27.73
C PHE A 214 -16.17 20.14 -27.37
N THR A 215 -16.21 21.45 -27.15
CA THR A 215 -15.18 22.18 -26.42
C THR A 215 -15.71 22.60 -25.04
N LYS A 216 -14.85 22.59 -24.03
CA LYS A 216 -15.18 23.01 -22.66
C LYS A 216 -14.26 24.15 -22.23
N PRO A 217 -14.75 25.12 -21.44
CA PRO A 217 -13.94 26.24 -20.99
C PRO A 217 -12.78 25.77 -20.10
N PRO A 218 -11.74 26.62 -19.92
CA PRO A 218 -10.65 26.34 -19.00
C PRO A 218 -11.15 25.98 -17.60
N GLY A 219 -10.52 24.99 -16.97
CA GLY A 219 -10.88 24.55 -15.62
C GLY A 219 -12.15 23.70 -15.49
N TRP A 220 -12.88 23.44 -16.59
CA TRP A 220 -14.14 22.69 -16.57
C TRP A 220 -14.02 21.33 -15.85
N ILE A 221 -12.94 20.59 -16.06
CA ILE A 221 -12.77 19.26 -15.46
C ILE A 221 -12.70 19.33 -13.93
N HIS A 222 -12.13 20.39 -13.36
CA HIS A 222 -12.03 20.58 -11.91
C HIS A 222 -13.39 20.92 -11.31
N GLU A 223 -14.19 21.74 -11.97
CA GLU A 223 -15.58 22.04 -11.54
C GLU A 223 -16.50 20.81 -11.69
N GLN A 224 -16.29 20.03 -12.75
CA GLN A 224 -17.00 18.78 -12.96
C GLN A 224 -16.66 17.75 -11.88
N ASP A 225 -15.39 17.64 -11.49
CA ASP A 225 -14.95 16.75 -10.42
C ASP A 225 -15.59 17.13 -9.07
N LYS A 226 -15.70 18.44 -8.75
CA LYS A 226 -16.41 18.92 -7.55
C LYS A 226 -17.88 18.50 -7.51
N SER A 227 -18.53 18.48 -8.68
CA SER A 227 -19.94 18.09 -8.82
C SER A 227 -20.14 16.58 -8.76
N ASN A 228 -19.12 15.79 -9.12
CA ASN A 228 -19.21 14.35 -9.31
C ASN A 228 -18.57 13.53 -8.18
N VAL A 229 -18.09 14.16 -7.10
CA VAL A 229 -17.34 13.51 -5.99
C VAL A 229 -17.96 12.18 -5.54
N LEU A 230 -19.28 12.14 -5.37
CA LEU A 230 -19.99 10.97 -4.87
C LEU A 230 -20.28 9.89 -5.93
N LYS A 231 -20.15 10.18 -7.23
CA LYS A 231 -20.49 9.19 -8.27
C LYS A 231 -19.57 7.97 -8.24
N SER A 232 -18.30 8.18 -7.89
CA SER A 232 -17.32 7.09 -7.81
C SER A 232 -17.47 6.22 -6.55
N THR A 233 -18.37 6.55 -5.61
CA THR A 233 -18.55 5.74 -4.39
C THR A 233 -19.26 4.42 -4.66
N PHE A 234 -20.09 4.33 -5.70
CA PHE A 234 -20.84 3.09 -5.98
C PHE A 234 -19.93 1.90 -6.30
N LEU A 235 -18.82 2.14 -7.00
CA LEU A 235 -17.77 1.12 -7.21
C LEU A 235 -17.17 0.67 -5.87
N ALA A 236 -16.86 1.63 -4.98
CA ALA A 236 -16.30 1.35 -3.67
C ALA A 236 -17.28 0.54 -2.79
N THR A 237 -18.53 0.96 -2.70
CA THR A 237 -19.55 0.27 -1.89
C THR A 237 -19.90 -1.10 -2.46
N GLY A 238 -19.85 -1.28 -3.79
CA GLY A 238 -19.98 -2.60 -4.42
C GLY A 238 -18.83 -3.52 -4.05
N CYS A 239 -17.59 -3.04 -4.18
CA CYS A 239 -16.40 -3.79 -3.75
C CYS A 239 -16.44 -4.14 -2.24
N ALA A 240 -16.95 -3.23 -1.40
CA ALA A 240 -17.17 -3.51 0.02
C ALA A 240 -18.20 -4.63 0.25
N LEU A 241 -19.31 -4.63 -0.48
CA LEU A 241 -20.28 -5.74 -0.42
C LEU A 241 -19.65 -7.07 -0.84
N ALA A 242 -18.76 -7.07 -1.84
CA ALA A 242 -18.01 -8.27 -2.25
C ALA A 242 -17.15 -8.83 -1.10
N GLY A 243 -16.51 -7.93 -0.33
CA GLY A 243 -15.76 -8.31 0.86
C GLY A 243 -16.66 -8.86 1.97
N LEU A 244 -17.82 -8.25 2.21
CA LEU A 244 -18.80 -8.74 3.19
C LEU A 244 -19.35 -10.12 2.83
N ASP A 245 -19.56 -10.43 1.55
CA ASP A 245 -20.01 -11.76 1.10
C ASP A 245 -19.01 -12.86 1.51
N ILE A 246 -17.71 -12.56 1.40
CA ILE A 246 -16.64 -13.47 1.79
C ILE A 246 -16.62 -13.64 3.31
N ILE A 247 -16.78 -12.55 4.07
CA ILE A 247 -16.82 -12.58 5.53
C ILE A 247 -18.04 -13.37 6.01
N GLU A 248 -19.21 -13.15 5.44
CA GLU A 248 -20.45 -13.85 5.77
C GLU A 248 -20.34 -15.35 5.50
N MET A 249 -19.89 -15.72 4.30
CA MET A 249 -19.69 -17.11 3.92
C MET A 249 -18.70 -17.80 4.88
N THR A 250 -17.63 -17.10 5.24
CA THR A 250 -16.63 -17.61 6.19
C THR A 250 -17.18 -17.71 7.61
N ALA A 251 -18.01 -16.77 8.05
CA ALA A 251 -18.69 -16.81 9.34
C ALA A 251 -19.57 -18.06 9.45
N ARG A 252 -20.37 -18.35 8.41
CA ARG A 252 -21.22 -19.55 8.34
C ARG A 252 -20.39 -20.84 8.32
N LYS A 253 -19.28 -20.86 7.58
CA LYS A 253 -18.42 -22.06 7.45
C LYS A 253 -17.60 -22.36 8.70
N LYS A 254 -16.97 -21.34 9.30
CA LYS A 254 -16.08 -21.52 10.46
C LYS A 254 -16.83 -21.50 11.80
N ASN A 255 -18.03 -20.89 11.85
CA ASN A 255 -18.85 -20.74 13.05
C ASN A 255 -18.10 -20.14 14.25
N LEU A 256 -17.24 -19.14 13.99
CA LEU A 256 -16.46 -18.43 15.00
C LEU A 256 -17.15 -17.09 15.34
N PRO A 257 -17.57 -16.84 16.59
CA PRO A 257 -18.36 -15.65 16.95
C PRO A 257 -17.71 -14.32 16.57
N PHE A 258 -16.38 -14.21 16.66
CA PHE A 258 -15.68 -12.97 16.30
C PHE A 258 -15.81 -12.61 14.81
N ILE A 259 -15.96 -13.61 13.92
CA ILE A 259 -16.16 -13.38 12.49
C ILE A 259 -17.57 -12.86 12.25
N THR A 260 -18.57 -13.46 12.91
CA THR A 260 -19.97 -12.99 12.85
C THR A 260 -20.09 -11.57 13.40
N ASN A 261 -19.42 -11.25 14.50
CA ASN A 261 -19.43 -9.90 15.09
C ASN A 261 -18.79 -8.88 14.14
N ALA A 262 -17.66 -9.23 13.52
CA ALA A 262 -17.00 -8.38 12.53
C ALA A 262 -17.91 -8.15 11.30
N TYR A 263 -18.57 -9.21 10.79
CA TYR A 263 -19.53 -9.10 9.70
C TYR A 263 -20.66 -8.14 10.03
N VAL A 264 -21.36 -8.34 11.15
CA VAL A 264 -22.50 -7.50 11.56
C VAL A 264 -22.08 -6.04 11.73
N SER A 265 -20.95 -5.80 12.38
CA SER A 265 -20.42 -4.44 12.60
C SER A 265 -20.13 -3.72 11.28
N LEU A 266 -19.33 -4.35 10.41
CA LEU A 266 -18.95 -3.78 9.11
C LEU A 266 -20.16 -3.63 8.16
N GLN A 267 -21.11 -4.57 8.21
CA GLN A 267 -22.33 -4.51 7.42
C GLN A 267 -23.21 -3.32 7.82
N ASN A 268 -23.34 -3.04 9.12
CA ASN A 268 -24.09 -1.89 9.62
C ASN A 268 -23.42 -0.58 9.20
N GLU A 269 -22.11 -0.45 9.42
CA GLU A 269 -21.37 0.77 9.01
C GLU A 269 -21.46 1.00 7.49
N LEU A 270 -21.38 -0.06 6.69
CA LEU A 270 -21.54 0.06 5.23
C LEU A 270 -22.96 0.46 4.84
N ASN A 271 -23.98 -0.04 5.52
CA ASN A 271 -25.36 0.37 5.27
C ASN A 271 -25.58 1.86 5.58
N ASP A 272 -25.03 2.35 6.69
CA ASP A 272 -25.09 3.76 7.07
C ASP A 272 -24.35 4.64 6.05
N CYS A 273 -23.16 4.22 5.63
CA CYS A 273 -22.36 4.90 4.60
C CYS A 273 -23.15 5.01 3.29
N ARG A 274 -23.71 3.89 2.82
CA ARG A 274 -24.51 3.83 1.59
C ARG A 274 -25.77 4.70 1.68
N ALA A 275 -26.50 4.64 2.78
CA ALA A 275 -27.71 5.45 2.97
C ALA A 275 -27.37 6.94 2.94
N THR A 276 -26.35 7.35 3.70
CA THR A 276 -25.92 8.75 3.78
C THR A 276 -25.44 9.29 2.43
N ILE A 277 -24.70 8.48 1.66
CA ILE A 277 -24.26 8.85 0.31
C ILE A 277 -25.46 9.06 -0.63
N ARG A 278 -26.45 8.16 -0.59
CA ARG A 278 -27.66 8.28 -1.43
C ARG A 278 -28.47 9.51 -1.08
N ASP A 279 -28.64 9.81 0.20
CA ASP A 279 -29.32 11.02 0.65
C ASP A 279 -28.57 12.28 0.17
N ALA A 280 -27.25 12.27 0.23
CA ALA A 280 -26.42 13.38 -0.24
C ALA A 280 -26.38 13.55 -1.76
N LEU A 281 -26.70 12.51 -2.54
CA LEU A 281 -26.83 12.60 -4.00
C LEU A 281 -28.15 13.26 -4.43
N VAL A 282 -29.21 13.08 -3.64
CA VAL A 282 -30.53 13.68 -3.91
C VAL A 282 -30.62 15.09 -3.32
N ASN A 283 -29.95 15.35 -2.20
CA ASN A 283 -29.93 16.65 -1.55
C ASN A 283 -28.90 17.60 -2.20
N LYS A 284 -29.39 18.67 -2.83
CA LYS A 284 -28.55 19.68 -3.51
C LYS A 284 -27.79 20.61 -2.55
N ASP A 285 -28.21 20.68 -1.29
CA ASP A 285 -27.65 21.61 -0.30
C ASP A 285 -26.42 21.02 0.43
N VAL A 286 -26.02 19.80 0.11
CA VAL A 286 -24.82 19.18 0.70
C VAL A 286 -23.58 19.89 0.18
N ASP A 287 -22.85 20.49 1.12
CA ASP A 287 -21.61 21.20 0.81
C ASP A 287 -20.50 20.26 0.32
N PHE A 288 -19.47 20.86 -0.30
CA PHE A 288 -18.36 20.12 -0.88
C PHE A 288 -17.53 19.36 0.16
N ALA A 289 -17.31 19.94 1.34
CA ALA A 289 -16.53 19.30 2.40
C ALA A 289 -17.20 18.00 2.88
N ARG A 290 -18.53 18.01 3.02
CA ARG A 290 -19.30 16.82 3.36
C ARG A 290 -19.24 15.77 2.26
N LYS A 291 -19.28 16.15 0.98
CA LYS A 291 -19.09 15.21 -0.13
C LYS A 291 -17.71 14.56 -0.09
N LEU A 292 -16.66 15.32 0.22
CA LEU A 292 -15.31 14.79 0.38
C LEU A 292 -15.22 13.80 1.54
N ASP A 293 -15.81 14.13 2.69
CA ASP A 293 -15.84 13.26 3.86
C ASP A 293 -16.57 11.93 3.56
N LEU A 294 -17.70 11.98 2.86
CA LEU A 294 -18.43 10.78 2.43
C LEU A 294 -17.65 9.95 1.42
N ARG A 295 -16.98 10.58 0.44
CA ARG A 295 -16.13 9.87 -0.53
C ARG A 295 -14.95 9.19 0.16
N ALA A 296 -14.31 9.89 1.09
CA ALA A 296 -13.21 9.34 1.89
C ALA A 296 -13.69 8.21 2.80
N TRP A 297 -14.89 8.29 3.38
CA TRP A 297 -15.47 7.23 4.21
C TRP A 297 -15.72 5.97 3.38
N ALA A 298 -16.28 6.11 2.18
CA ALA A 298 -16.46 4.98 1.28
C ALA A 298 -15.14 4.32 0.91
N ILE A 299 -14.09 5.09 0.59
CA ILE A 299 -12.76 4.54 0.26
C ILE A 299 -12.19 3.76 1.45
N GLU A 300 -12.11 4.40 2.62
CA GLU A 300 -11.54 3.83 3.83
C GLU A 300 -12.28 2.57 4.28
N LEU A 301 -13.61 2.60 4.26
CA LEU A 301 -14.45 1.48 4.67
C LEU A 301 -14.33 0.29 3.70
N THR A 302 -14.29 0.54 2.39
CA THR A 302 -14.04 -0.51 1.40
C THR A 302 -12.69 -1.18 1.61
N THR A 303 -11.63 -0.41 1.87
CA THR A 303 -10.30 -0.96 2.18
C THR A 303 -10.32 -1.80 3.46
N ARG A 304 -10.96 -1.32 4.53
CA ARG A 304 -11.11 -2.06 5.80
C ARG A 304 -11.87 -3.37 5.61
N ILE A 305 -12.98 -3.34 4.90
CA ILE A 305 -13.79 -4.53 4.64
C ILE A 305 -13.04 -5.54 3.76
N ALA A 306 -12.36 -5.08 2.72
CA ALA A 306 -11.54 -5.95 1.89
C ALA A 306 -10.39 -6.60 2.68
N HIS A 307 -9.75 -5.84 3.58
CA HIS A 307 -8.73 -6.37 4.47
C HIS A 307 -9.30 -7.36 5.50
N ALA A 308 -10.51 -7.12 6.01
CA ALA A 308 -11.22 -8.07 6.86
C ALA A 308 -11.55 -9.37 6.10
N ALA A 309 -11.93 -9.28 4.81
CA ALA A 309 -12.15 -10.45 3.96
C ALA A 309 -10.87 -11.29 3.77
N VAL A 310 -9.71 -10.63 3.61
CA VAL A 310 -8.39 -11.29 3.61
C VAL A 310 -8.12 -11.96 4.97
N THR A 311 -8.35 -11.25 6.06
CA THR A 311 -8.10 -11.73 7.44
C THR A 311 -8.85 -13.01 7.74
N VAL A 312 -10.16 -13.04 7.48
CA VAL A 312 -11.00 -14.22 7.75
C VAL A 312 -10.66 -15.39 6.82
N SER A 313 -10.11 -15.10 5.64
CA SER A 313 -9.63 -16.09 4.66
C SER A 313 -8.24 -16.65 4.99
N SER A 314 -7.51 -16.02 5.93
CA SER A 314 -6.20 -16.47 6.42
C SER A 314 -5.19 -16.61 5.27
N GLY A 315 -4.21 -17.52 5.38
CA GLY A 315 -3.14 -17.67 4.37
C GLY A 315 -3.62 -18.01 2.95
N ALA A 316 -4.83 -18.56 2.78
CA ALA A 316 -5.40 -18.84 1.45
C ALA A 316 -5.66 -17.56 0.64
N ALA A 317 -5.87 -16.42 1.30
CA ALA A 317 -5.96 -15.13 0.63
C ALA A 317 -4.67 -14.69 -0.03
N ASN A 318 -3.53 -15.37 0.17
CA ASN A 318 -2.30 -15.03 -0.53
C ASN A 318 -2.25 -15.57 -1.98
N TYR A 319 -3.13 -16.50 -2.35
CA TYR A 319 -3.22 -16.97 -3.74
C TYR A 319 -3.85 -15.89 -4.63
N LYS A 320 -3.22 -15.59 -5.78
CA LYS A 320 -3.69 -14.57 -6.74
C LYS A 320 -5.14 -14.79 -7.19
N HIS A 321 -5.57 -16.04 -7.25
CA HIS A 321 -6.91 -16.47 -7.67
C HIS A 321 -7.93 -16.58 -6.51
N HIS A 322 -7.56 -16.21 -5.29
CA HIS A 322 -8.50 -16.23 -4.17
C HIS A 322 -9.43 -15.01 -4.23
N ASN A 323 -10.73 -15.20 -3.99
CA ASN A 323 -11.73 -14.13 -4.04
C ASN A 323 -11.37 -12.93 -3.14
N ALA A 324 -10.93 -13.20 -1.91
CA ALA A 324 -10.52 -12.16 -0.97
C ALA A 324 -9.35 -11.31 -1.51
N GLN A 325 -8.44 -11.95 -2.26
CA GLN A 325 -7.33 -11.22 -2.86
C GLN A 325 -7.77 -10.39 -4.07
N ARG A 326 -8.67 -10.92 -4.91
CA ARG A 326 -9.26 -10.11 -5.97
C ARG A 326 -9.92 -8.86 -5.38
N VAL A 327 -10.81 -9.01 -4.41
CA VAL A 327 -11.52 -7.89 -3.77
C VAL A 327 -10.54 -6.89 -3.13
N TYR A 328 -9.48 -7.37 -2.48
CA TYR A 328 -8.46 -6.50 -1.91
C TYR A 328 -7.68 -5.69 -2.95
N ARG A 329 -7.35 -6.29 -4.10
CA ARG A 329 -6.77 -5.57 -5.25
C ARG A 329 -7.77 -4.59 -5.86
N GLU A 330 -9.04 -4.96 -6.02
CA GLU A 330 -10.09 -4.07 -6.54
C GLU A 330 -10.32 -2.84 -5.64
N ALA A 331 -10.15 -2.97 -4.32
CA ALA A 331 -10.22 -1.84 -3.39
C ALA A 331 -9.15 -0.76 -3.65
N LEU A 332 -8.00 -1.12 -4.24
CA LEU A 332 -6.98 -0.16 -4.69
C LEU A 332 -7.55 0.74 -5.79
N ILE A 333 -8.24 0.17 -6.79
CA ILE A 333 -8.85 0.94 -7.89
C ILE A 333 -9.89 1.92 -7.37
N CYS A 334 -10.66 1.53 -6.34
CA CYS A 334 -11.64 2.40 -5.70
C CYS A 334 -11.02 3.66 -5.06
N THR A 335 -9.74 3.59 -4.67
CA THR A 335 -8.96 4.70 -4.10
C THR A 335 -8.47 5.66 -5.18
N VAL A 336 -7.97 5.14 -6.31
CA VAL A 336 -7.32 5.97 -7.35
C VAL A 336 -8.29 6.50 -8.41
N THR A 337 -9.46 5.88 -8.57
CA THR A 337 -10.46 6.31 -9.55
C THR A 337 -11.07 7.65 -9.16
N GLY A 338 -10.92 8.64 -10.05
CA GLY A 338 -11.41 10.00 -9.82
C GLY A 338 -10.71 10.71 -8.66
N LEU A 339 -9.47 10.32 -8.33
CA LEU A 339 -8.72 10.87 -7.20
C LEU A 339 -8.22 12.29 -7.48
N THR A 340 -8.97 13.29 -7.04
CA THR A 340 -8.51 14.69 -7.01
C THR A 340 -7.61 14.94 -5.79
N ARG A 341 -6.89 16.07 -5.77
CA ARG A 341 -6.11 16.49 -4.59
C ARG A 341 -6.99 16.63 -3.34
N ASP A 342 -8.20 17.13 -3.47
CA ASP A 342 -9.15 17.28 -2.36
C ASP A 342 -9.60 15.92 -1.81
N VAL A 343 -9.94 14.97 -2.69
CA VAL A 343 -10.29 13.61 -2.28
C VAL A 343 -9.09 12.91 -1.64
N MET A 344 -7.89 13.12 -2.19
CA MET A 344 -6.64 12.60 -1.62
C MET A 344 -6.41 13.12 -0.20
N ALA A 345 -6.54 14.43 0.02
CA ALA A 345 -6.39 15.04 1.34
C ALA A 345 -7.43 14.49 2.34
N ALA A 346 -8.71 14.46 1.96
CA ALA A 346 -9.77 13.93 2.83
C ALA A 346 -9.59 12.43 3.15
N THR A 347 -9.10 11.64 2.19
CA THR A 347 -8.79 10.23 2.39
C THR A 347 -7.62 10.04 3.34
N LEU A 348 -6.53 10.79 3.15
CA LEU A 348 -5.37 10.75 4.04
C LEU A 348 -5.71 11.18 5.46
N GLU A 349 -6.57 12.20 5.63
CA GLU A 349 -7.04 12.61 6.94
C GLU A 349 -7.76 11.46 7.66
N LYS A 350 -8.65 10.73 6.98
CA LYS A 350 -9.31 9.57 7.59
C LYS A 350 -8.34 8.45 7.94
N LEU A 351 -7.40 8.13 7.04
CA LEU A 351 -6.43 7.05 7.25
C LEU A 351 -5.41 7.36 8.36
N THR A 352 -5.20 8.64 8.67
CA THR A 352 -4.26 9.09 9.70
C THR A 352 -4.95 9.46 11.03
N LYS A 353 -6.28 9.35 11.13
CA LYS A 353 -6.99 9.58 12.40
C LYS A 353 -6.55 8.56 13.45
N PRO A 354 -6.05 9.00 14.62
CA PRO A 354 -5.66 8.08 15.69
C PRO A 354 -6.88 7.30 16.16
N ILE A 355 -6.75 5.96 16.22
CA ILE A 355 -7.76 5.08 16.80
C ILE A 355 -8.00 5.53 18.25
N ALA A 356 -9.25 5.80 18.59
CA ALA A 356 -9.63 6.13 19.96
C ALA A 356 -9.30 4.93 20.87
N GLN A 357 -8.28 5.10 21.70
CA GLN A 357 -8.06 4.48 23.02
C GLN A 357 -8.68 3.09 23.24
N LEU A 358 -7.89 2.04 23.02
CA LEU A 358 -8.12 0.76 23.67
C LEU A 358 -7.77 0.88 25.16
N THR A 359 -8.78 0.96 26.02
CA THR A 359 -8.65 0.76 27.47
C THR A 359 -8.05 -0.63 27.77
N PRO A 360 -7.04 -0.75 28.66
CA PRO A 360 -6.50 -2.04 29.07
C PRO A 360 -7.53 -2.86 29.88
N VAL A 361 -7.66 -4.14 29.56
CA VAL A 361 -8.40 -5.13 30.35
C VAL A 361 -7.66 -5.34 31.69
N ALA A 362 -8.37 -5.11 32.80
CA ALA A 362 -7.84 -5.33 34.15
C ALA A 362 -7.54 -6.82 34.40
N GLN A 363 -6.38 -7.09 35.00
CA GLN A 363 -5.97 -8.37 35.55
C GLN A 363 -6.87 -8.77 36.71
N ALA A 364 -7.37 -10.01 36.71
CA ALA A 364 -7.92 -10.63 37.92
C ALA A 364 -6.81 -11.42 38.64
N SER A 365 -6.40 -10.93 39.80
CA SER A 365 -5.59 -11.67 40.76
C SER A 365 -6.44 -12.63 41.59
N CYS A 366 -5.81 -13.76 41.90
CA CYS A 366 -6.22 -14.86 42.77
C CYS A 366 -6.63 -14.43 44.19
N LEU A 367 -7.68 -15.05 44.76
CA LEU A 367 -7.71 -15.66 46.11
C LEU A 367 -9.05 -16.39 46.39
N CYS A 368 -8.94 -17.53 47.06
CA CYS A 368 -10.00 -18.51 47.38
C CYS A 368 -11.15 -17.99 48.26
N SER A 369 -12.40 -18.41 47.95
CA SER A 369 -13.23 -19.33 48.78
C SER A 369 -14.66 -19.49 48.23
N ASP A 370 -15.09 -20.76 48.11
CA ASP A 370 -16.44 -21.35 48.12
C ASP A 370 -17.71 -20.70 47.49
N LYS A 371 -18.30 -21.49 46.57
CA LYS A 371 -19.73 -21.82 46.31
C LYS A 371 -20.76 -20.79 45.79
N THR A 372 -21.26 -21.18 44.60
CA THR A 372 -22.65 -21.17 44.09
C THR A 372 -23.33 -19.89 43.56
N LYS A 373 -23.66 -19.97 42.25
CA LYS A 373 -24.91 -19.60 41.56
C LYS A 373 -25.27 -18.12 41.23
N LEU A 374 -25.65 -17.99 39.96
CA LEU A 374 -26.66 -17.11 39.31
C LEU A 374 -26.27 -15.74 38.73
N CYS A 375 -27.02 -15.47 37.65
CA CYS A 375 -26.97 -14.41 36.64
C CYS A 375 -27.12 -12.96 37.11
N SER A 376 -26.92 -12.07 36.13
CA SER A 376 -27.58 -10.78 35.83
C SER A 376 -26.79 -9.49 36.09
N ASP A 377 -26.61 -8.79 34.96
CA ASP A 377 -26.74 -7.36 34.67
C ASP A 377 -26.17 -6.26 35.59
N ASP A 378 -25.49 -5.37 34.86
CA ASP A 378 -25.60 -3.91 34.89
C ASP A 378 -24.68 -3.03 35.75
N THR A 379 -23.91 -2.25 34.98
CA THR A 379 -23.64 -0.80 35.11
C THR A 379 -22.65 -0.26 36.16
N ARG A 380 -21.45 0.04 35.65
CA ARG A 380 -20.83 1.37 35.44
C ARG A 380 -20.41 2.28 36.60
N ASP A 381 -19.21 2.81 36.36
CA ASP A 381 -18.58 4.09 36.73
C ASP A 381 -18.16 4.29 38.20
N GLY A 382 -16.97 4.78 38.54
CA GLY A 382 -15.74 5.20 37.88
C GLY A 382 -14.70 5.35 39.01
N GLN A 383 -13.42 5.62 38.83
CA GLN A 383 -12.66 6.36 37.84
C GLN A 383 -11.23 5.82 37.93
N ASP A 384 -10.50 5.75 36.83
CA ASP A 384 -9.15 6.33 36.80
C ASP A 384 -8.66 6.46 35.36
N ALA A 385 -7.99 7.59 35.15
CA ALA A 385 -7.60 8.15 33.87
C ALA A 385 -6.50 7.34 33.18
N HIS A 386 -6.55 7.24 31.84
CA HIS A 386 -5.55 7.86 30.94
C HIS A 386 -5.69 7.43 29.45
N PRO A 387 -5.09 8.20 28.51
CA PRO A 387 -5.58 8.39 27.16
C PRO A 387 -4.67 7.87 26.02
N THR A 388 -5.19 8.01 24.82
CA THR A 388 -4.82 7.83 23.39
C THR A 388 -3.93 6.64 22.99
N ARG A 389 -4.39 5.76 22.05
CA ARG A 389 -3.47 4.86 21.33
C ARG A 389 -3.72 4.82 19.82
N ALA A 390 -2.94 5.63 19.10
CA ALA A 390 -2.49 5.34 17.74
C ALA A 390 -1.96 3.90 17.66
N ILE A 391 -2.15 3.17 16.56
CA ILE A 391 -1.44 1.89 16.39
C ILE A 391 0.05 2.25 16.17
N GLN A 392 0.85 2.09 17.22
CA GLN A 392 2.30 2.14 17.14
C GLN A 392 2.79 0.98 16.25
N ASN A 393 3.72 1.24 15.34
CA ASN A 393 4.55 0.17 14.76
C ASN A 393 5.34 -0.46 15.90
N ASN A 394 4.83 -1.54 16.49
CA ASN A 394 5.50 -2.22 17.60
C ASN A 394 6.72 -3.05 17.14
N ILE A 395 7.10 -2.99 15.86
CA ILE A 395 8.28 -3.67 15.33
C ILE A 395 9.11 -2.71 14.47
N ILE A 396 10.42 -2.62 14.74
CA ILE A 396 11.37 -1.79 13.99
C ILE A 396 12.51 -2.66 13.48
N HIS A 397 12.83 -2.58 12.18
CA HIS A 397 14.06 -3.18 11.65
C HIS A 397 15.28 -2.38 12.09
N LEU A 398 16.24 -3.07 12.70
CA LEU A 398 17.54 -2.50 13.08
C LEU A 398 18.67 -2.94 12.15
N SER A 399 18.36 -3.61 11.03
CA SER A 399 19.34 -4.01 10.01
C SER A 399 19.24 -3.18 8.73
N HIS A 400 20.38 -2.93 8.09
CA HIS A 400 20.45 -2.30 6.78
C HIS A 400 20.07 -3.26 5.64
N ILE A 401 19.55 -2.71 4.54
CA ILE A 401 19.32 -3.47 3.30
C ILE A 401 20.69 -3.76 2.65
N ILE A 402 20.94 -5.04 2.38
CA ILE A 402 22.18 -5.52 1.76
C ILE A 402 22.12 -5.30 0.24
N ASN A 403 23.13 -4.62 -0.30
CA ASN A 403 23.36 -4.42 -1.73
C ASN A 403 24.88 -4.45 -2.04
N ASN A 404 25.26 -4.38 -3.32
CA ASN A 404 26.68 -4.48 -3.74
C ASN A 404 27.57 -3.32 -3.23
N ASN A 405 26.99 -2.20 -2.77
CA ASN A 405 27.69 -0.95 -2.47
C ASN A 405 27.64 -0.59 -0.98
N ILE A 406 27.34 -1.55 -0.11
CA ILE A 406 27.37 -1.28 1.34
C ILE A 406 28.80 -0.94 1.79
N PRO A 407 28.98 -0.15 2.86
CA PRO A 407 30.28 0.00 3.50
C PRO A 407 30.84 -1.37 3.91
N GLN A 408 32.13 -1.60 3.66
CA GLN A 408 32.82 -2.86 3.95
C GLN A 408 34.19 -2.58 4.53
N TRP A 409 34.65 -3.48 5.41
CA TRP A 409 36.01 -3.43 5.91
C TRP A 409 37.01 -3.68 4.78
N GLN A 410 38.16 -3.01 4.85
CA GLN A 410 39.18 -3.17 3.84
C GLN A 410 39.74 -4.61 3.88
N GLY A 411 39.63 -5.31 2.75
CA GLY A 411 40.12 -6.69 2.59
C GLY A 411 39.06 -7.78 2.82
N ASP A 412 37.87 -7.41 3.29
CA ASP A 412 36.77 -8.36 3.44
C ASP A 412 36.22 -8.85 2.10
N PRO A 413 35.60 -10.05 2.05
CA PRO A 413 34.93 -10.53 0.85
C PRO A 413 33.84 -9.56 0.37
N PRO A 414 33.81 -9.20 -0.93
CA PRO A 414 32.81 -8.28 -1.45
C PRO A 414 31.42 -8.90 -1.46
N VAL A 415 30.40 -8.07 -1.26
CA VAL A 415 29.00 -8.48 -1.47
C VAL A 415 28.71 -8.48 -2.97
N LYS A 416 28.30 -9.63 -3.50
CA LYS A 416 27.94 -9.78 -4.91
C LYS A 416 26.63 -10.53 -5.05
N PHE A 417 25.76 -9.97 -5.89
CA PHE A 417 24.57 -10.66 -6.40
C PHE A 417 24.77 -11.03 -7.86
N THR A 418 24.82 -12.33 -8.17
CA THR A 418 24.94 -12.85 -9.54
C THR A 418 23.61 -13.46 -9.96
N PRO A 419 22.93 -12.96 -11.02
CA PRO A 419 21.73 -13.61 -11.53
C PRO A 419 22.02 -15.03 -12.03
N VAL A 420 21.25 -16.00 -11.54
CA VAL A 420 21.31 -17.42 -11.93
C VAL A 420 20.11 -17.79 -12.81
N ALA A 421 18.94 -17.20 -12.53
CA ALA A 421 17.73 -17.36 -13.33
C ALA A 421 16.97 -16.04 -13.42
N GLN A 422 16.32 -15.82 -14.57
CA GLN A 422 15.46 -14.66 -14.84
C GLN A 422 14.05 -15.14 -15.19
N ILE A 423 13.03 -14.37 -14.83
CA ILE A 423 11.62 -14.76 -15.01
C ILE A 423 11.32 -15.02 -16.48
N GLU A 424 11.86 -14.18 -17.35
CA GLU A 424 11.60 -14.21 -18.80
C GLU A 424 12.15 -15.47 -19.48
N THR A 425 13.21 -16.07 -18.91
CA THR A 425 13.91 -17.22 -19.52
C THR A 425 13.68 -18.53 -18.77
N HIS A 426 13.45 -18.46 -17.46
CA HIS A 426 13.37 -19.63 -16.59
C HIS A 426 12.03 -19.75 -15.84
N GLY A 427 11.17 -18.74 -15.91
CA GLY A 427 9.90 -18.69 -15.18
C GLY A 427 10.03 -18.32 -13.69
N TYR A 428 11.25 -18.06 -13.20
CA TYR A 428 11.52 -17.58 -11.84
C TYR A 428 12.81 -16.74 -11.79
N PHE A 429 12.88 -15.84 -10.82
CA PHE A 429 14.07 -15.05 -10.53
C PHE A 429 14.89 -15.70 -9.43
N LEU A 430 16.18 -15.95 -9.68
CA LEU A 430 17.11 -16.48 -8.70
C LEU A 430 18.46 -15.78 -8.84
N ARG A 431 19.07 -15.45 -7.71
CA ARG A 431 20.42 -14.91 -7.65
C ARG A 431 21.27 -15.73 -6.68
N GLU A 432 22.52 -15.92 -7.04
CA GLU A 432 23.57 -16.30 -6.10
C GLU A 432 23.98 -15.07 -5.27
N LEU A 433 24.24 -15.29 -3.99
CA LEU A 433 24.76 -14.31 -3.06
C LEU A 433 26.14 -14.74 -2.58
N THR A 434 27.17 -13.94 -2.87
CA THR A 434 28.48 -13.99 -2.20
C THR A 434 28.53 -12.87 -1.17
N ILE A 435 28.84 -13.19 0.09
CA ILE A 435 28.89 -12.23 1.19
C ILE A 435 29.88 -12.69 2.26
N GLY A 436 30.63 -11.77 2.86
CA GLY A 436 31.47 -12.05 4.02
C GLY A 436 30.64 -12.21 5.30
N GLU A 437 31.12 -13.00 6.26
CA GLU A 437 30.39 -13.27 7.52
C GLU A 437 30.14 -11.99 8.35
N HIS A 438 31.02 -11.00 8.20
CA HIS A 438 31.01 -9.71 8.92
C HIS A 438 30.55 -8.54 8.05
N SER A 439 29.68 -8.82 7.08
CA SER A 439 29.14 -7.81 6.16
C SER A 439 27.75 -7.32 6.58
N ALA A 440 27.45 -6.05 6.26
CA ALA A 440 26.19 -5.39 6.62
C ALA A 440 25.96 -5.36 8.13
N THR A 441 24.70 -5.30 8.56
CA THR A 441 24.35 -5.60 9.94
C THR A 441 24.64 -7.06 10.24
N HIS A 442 25.55 -7.31 11.16
CA HIS A 442 26.06 -8.65 11.46
C HIS A 442 26.25 -8.86 12.96
N MET A 443 26.42 -10.13 13.34
CA MET A 443 26.74 -10.55 14.70
C MET A 443 28.08 -11.28 14.73
N ASN A 444 28.96 -10.86 15.66
CA ASN A 444 30.25 -11.51 15.89
C ASN A 444 30.11 -12.70 16.84
N ALA A 445 30.85 -13.78 16.60
CA ALA A 445 30.92 -14.96 17.47
C ALA A 445 32.32 -15.11 18.11
N PRO A 446 32.42 -15.73 19.32
CA PRO A 446 33.69 -15.87 20.02
C PRO A 446 34.82 -16.53 19.23
N ILE A 447 34.50 -17.44 18.32
CA ILE A 447 35.50 -18.11 17.47
C ILE A 447 36.30 -17.14 16.59
N SER A 448 35.80 -15.90 16.35
CA SER A 448 36.55 -14.83 15.67
C SER A 448 37.82 -14.42 16.41
N PHE A 449 37.84 -14.51 17.74
CA PHE A 449 38.94 -14.00 18.58
C PHE A 449 39.56 -15.06 19.50
N TYR A 450 38.86 -16.17 19.72
CA TYR A 450 39.26 -17.26 20.61
C TYR A 450 39.23 -18.59 19.88
N LYS A 451 40.36 -19.31 19.89
CA LYS A 451 40.54 -20.56 19.14
C LYS A 451 39.46 -21.62 19.41
N ASP A 452 39.02 -21.72 20.67
CA ASP A 452 37.99 -22.67 21.12
C ASP A 452 36.67 -21.95 21.47
N GLY A 453 36.48 -20.75 20.93
CA GLY A 453 35.27 -19.96 21.10
C GLY A 453 34.06 -20.59 20.42
N ALA A 454 32.87 -20.29 20.92
CA ALA A 454 31.63 -20.70 20.27
C ALA A 454 31.50 -20.08 18.88
N SER A 455 31.04 -20.86 17.90
CA SER A 455 30.68 -20.37 16.57
C SER A 455 29.23 -19.89 16.50
N ILE A 456 28.86 -19.17 15.45
CA ILE A 456 27.53 -18.55 15.36
C ILE A 456 26.37 -19.56 15.41
N ASP A 457 26.56 -20.76 14.87
CA ASP A 457 25.60 -21.87 14.89
C ASP A 457 25.44 -22.54 16.27
N GLN A 458 26.25 -22.16 17.26
CA GLN A 458 26.21 -22.71 18.63
C GLN A 458 25.46 -21.82 19.62
N TYR A 459 24.96 -20.66 19.19
CA TYR A 459 24.12 -19.81 20.04
C TYR A 459 22.74 -20.44 20.23
N PRO A 460 22.26 -20.63 21.48
CA PRO A 460 20.91 -21.12 21.73
C PRO A 460 19.88 -20.07 21.31
N ALA A 461 18.76 -20.51 20.74
CA ALA A 461 17.74 -19.62 20.19
C ALA A 461 17.18 -18.63 21.23
N GLU A 462 17.09 -19.04 22.49
CA GLU A 462 16.63 -18.21 23.60
C GLU A 462 17.55 -17.02 23.86
N SER A 463 18.86 -17.18 23.61
CA SER A 463 19.83 -16.09 23.80
C SER A 463 19.69 -14.99 22.74
N LEU A 464 19.04 -15.29 21.62
CA LEU A 464 18.83 -14.37 20.51
C LEU A 464 17.55 -13.51 20.65
N LEU A 465 16.78 -13.72 21.71
CA LEU A 465 15.69 -12.85 22.15
C LEU A 465 16.11 -12.15 23.44
N ALA A 466 16.50 -10.88 23.35
CA ALA A 466 17.04 -10.14 24.49
C ALA A 466 16.23 -8.88 24.80
N SER A 467 16.12 -8.52 26.07
CA SER A 467 15.70 -7.16 26.45
C SER A 467 16.82 -6.19 26.09
N ALA A 468 16.50 -4.96 25.72
CA ALA A 468 17.51 -3.97 25.35
C ALA A 468 17.24 -2.58 25.93
N VAL A 469 18.32 -1.80 26.01
CA VAL A 469 18.31 -0.37 26.34
C VAL A 469 19.09 0.39 25.26
N VAL A 470 18.79 1.68 25.09
CA VAL A 470 19.53 2.58 24.21
C VAL A 470 20.22 3.67 25.02
N ILE A 471 21.54 3.78 24.85
CA ILE A 471 22.32 4.94 25.30
C ILE A 471 22.63 5.78 24.06
N ASP A 472 22.30 7.06 24.10
CA ASP A 472 22.53 8.00 23.00
C ASP A 472 23.75 8.87 23.29
N ILE A 473 24.75 8.81 22.42
CA ILE A 473 25.94 9.66 22.42
C ILE A 473 26.09 10.44 21.11
N SER A 474 25.01 10.56 20.32
CA SER A 474 25.05 11.10 18.96
C SER A 474 25.51 12.56 18.93
N THR A 475 25.22 13.33 19.97
CA THR A 475 25.69 14.72 20.11
C THR A 475 27.21 14.77 20.30
N GLN A 476 27.75 13.91 21.17
CA GLN A 476 29.17 13.80 21.46
C GLN A 476 29.93 13.28 20.23
N ALA A 477 29.40 12.25 19.56
CA ALA A 477 29.95 11.68 18.34
C ALA A 477 29.96 12.68 17.16
N THR A 478 29.00 13.60 17.11
CA THR A 478 28.98 14.68 16.10
C THR A 478 30.11 15.69 16.33
N ILE A 479 30.46 15.96 17.59
CA ILE A 479 31.54 16.89 17.96
C ILE A 479 32.91 16.23 17.81
N ASN A 480 33.03 14.97 18.24
CA ASN A 480 34.25 14.19 18.16
C ASN A 480 33.94 12.82 17.52
N PRO A 481 34.36 12.57 16.27
CA PRO A 481 34.12 11.30 15.59
C PRO A 481 34.79 10.11 16.29
N ASP A 482 35.79 10.34 17.14
CA ASP A 482 36.48 9.29 17.91
C ASP A 482 35.94 9.17 19.35
N TYR A 483 34.78 9.76 19.66
CA TYR A 483 34.20 9.68 21.00
C TYR A 483 33.84 8.23 21.35
N THR A 484 34.22 7.81 22.55
CA THR A 484 33.86 6.49 23.08
C THR A 484 32.99 6.62 24.31
N LEU A 485 31.98 5.75 24.41
CA LEU A 485 31.11 5.68 25.58
C LEU A 485 31.96 5.55 26.85
N ASN A 486 31.81 6.46 27.79
CA ASN A 486 32.56 6.48 29.04
C ASN A 486 31.64 6.18 30.24
N ILE A 487 32.24 6.08 31.44
CA ILE A 487 31.50 5.78 32.66
C ILE A 487 30.52 6.89 33.01
N SER A 488 30.88 8.17 32.83
CA SER A 488 29.97 9.29 33.11
C SER A 488 28.71 9.20 32.25
N ASP A 489 28.83 8.88 30.96
CA ASP A 489 27.66 8.72 30.08
C ASP A 489 26.68 7.66 30.63
N ILE A 490 27.21 6.54 31.14
CA ILE A 490 26.40 5.48 31.75
C ILE A 490 25.75 5.96 33.05
N LEU A 491 26.51 6.61 33.93
CA LEU A 491 25.99 7.08 35.21
C LEU A 491 24.93 8.17 35.03
N ASP A 492 25.12 9.08 34.08
CA ASP A 492 24.16 10.12 33.73
C ASP A 492 22.88 9.52 33.15
N TRP A 493 23.02 8.51 32.28
CA TRP A 493 21.88 7.75 31.76
C TRP A 493 21.13 7.04 32.89
N GLU A 494 21.84 6.37 33.80
CA GLU A 494 21.23 5.65 34.93
C GLU A 494 20.56 6.59 35.94
N GLN A 495 21.10 7.80 36.12
CA GLN A 495 20.48 8.84 36.94
C GLN A 495 19.10 9.23 36.39
N GLN A 496 18.96 9.30 35.07
CA GLN A 496 17.73 9.73 34.39
C GLN A 496 16.73 8.58 34.18
N HIS A 497 17.23 7.37 33.92
CA HIS A 497 16.41 6.25 33.45
C HIS A 497 16.41 5.03 34.37
N GLY A 498 17.09 5.14 35.52
CA GLY A 498 17.32 4.04 36.46
C GLY A 498 18.48 3.15 36.04
N LYS A 499 18.94 2.30 36.96
CA LYS A 499 20.05 1.38 36.72
C LYS A 499 19.77 0.48 35.51
N ILE A 500 20.79 0.25 34.67
CA ILE A 500 20.71 -0.66 33.52
C ILE A 500 20.27 -2.04 34.03
N PRO A 501 19.20 -2.65 33.46
CA PRO A 501 18.73 -3.96 33.90
C PRO A 501 19.77 -5.05 33.69
N HIS A 502 19.73 -6.07 34.56
CA HIS A 502 20.49 -7.29 34.33
C HIS A 502 19.99 -8.00 33.06
N GLU A 503 20.89 -8.74 32.41
CA GLU A 503 20.57 -9.60 31.26
C GLU A 503 19.99 -8.87 30.04
N CYS A 504 20.31 -7.59 29.86
CA CYS A 504 19.94 -6.81 28.68
C CYS A 504 21.10 -6.62 27.70
N VAL A 505 20.76 -6.29 26.46
CA VAL A 505 21.68 -5.77 25.45
C VAL A 505 21.71 -4.24 25.54
N VAL A 506 22.90 -3.65 25.56
CA VAL A 506 23.08 -2.19 25.51
C VAL A 506 23.34 -1.77 24.07
N LEU A 507 22.41 -1.04 23.48
CA LEU A 507 22.55 -0.45 22.15
C LEU A 507 23.08 0.98 22.28
N LEU A 508 24.11 1.32 21.52
CA LEU A 508 24.73 2.63 21.50
C LEU A 508 24.31 3.37 20.22
N ASN A 509 23.48 4.40 20.38
CA ASN A 509 23.11 5.28 19.27
C ASN A 509 24.15 6.39 19.14
N THR A 510 24.92 6.36 18.06
CA THR A 510 25.92 7.38 17.74
C THR A 510 25.47 8.30 16.60
N GLY A 511 24.37 7.95 15.92
CA GLY A 511 23.86 8.65 14.74
C GLY A 511 24.67 8.38 13.47
N TRP A 512 25.66 7.49 13.51
CA TRP A 512 26.56 7.17 12.40
C TRP A 512 25.87 6.45 11.25
N SER A 513 24.79 5.72 11.54
CA SER A 513 23.95 5.07 10.52
C SER A 513 23.48 6.01 9.40
N LYS A 514 23.40 7.33 9.65
CA LYS A 514 23.08 8.34 8.63
C LYS A 514 24.09 8.41 7.48
N LYS A 515 25.33 7.94 7.71
CA LYS A 515 26.40 7.92 6.71
C LYS A 515 26.41 6.64 5.85
N TRP A 516 25.53 5.68 6.12
CA TRP A 516 25.56 4.35 5.48
C TRP A 516 25.58 4.36 3.95
N HIS A 517 24.94 5.33 3.31
CA HIS A 517 24.87 5.45 1.85
C HIS A 517 26.13 6.04 1.20
N ASP A 518 27.10 6.48 2.01
CA ASP A 518 28.40 6.96 1.58
C ASP A 518 29.50 6.16 2.30
N ALA A 519 30.04 5.15 1.62
CA ALA A 519 31.04 4.25 2.20
C ALA A 519 32.30 4.99 2.68
N SER A 520 32.71 6.05 1.98
CA SER A 520 33.88 6.84 2.38
C SER A 520 33.59 7.63 3.64
N ALA A 521 32.41 8.27 3.73
CA ALA A 521 32.01 8.99 4.94
C ALA A 521 31.73 8.06 6.13
N PHE A 522 31.21 6.84 5.88
CA PHE A 522 30.93 5.85 6.91
C PHE A 522 32.20 5.27 7.53
N MET A 523 33.18 4.91 6.69
CA MET A 523 34.48 4.41 7.17
C MET A 523 35.34 5.54 7.74
N CYS A 524 35.23 6.74 7.16
CA CYS A 524 35.94 7.95 7.60
C CYS A 524 37.45 7.71 7.77
N GLU A 525 38.06 7.14 6.73
CA GLU A 525 39.50 6.83 6.69
C GLU A 525 40.33 8.11 6.47
N ASP A 526 41.35 8.32 7.30
CA ASP A 526 42.33 9.39 7.13
C ASP A 526 43.40 9.03 6.09
N ALA A 527 44.28 9.99 5.77
CA ALA A 527 45.37 9.76 4.82
C ALA A 527 46.41 8.72 5.26
N ASN A 528 46.40 8.31 6.54
CA ASN A 528 47.28 7.29 7.10
C ASN A 528 46.62 5.90 7.17
N GLY A 529 45.36 5.78 6.72
CA GLY A 529 44.59 4.54 6.80
C GLY A 529 43.90 4.30 8.15
N ASN A 530 43.85 5.28 9.04
CA ASN A 530 43.13 5.17 10.30
C ASN A 530 41.66 5.50 10.09
N MET A 531 40.77 4.71 10.69
CA MET A 531 39.34 4.95 10.64
C MET A 531 38.89 5.84 11.80
N HIS A 532 37.93 6.73 11.53
CA HIS A 532 37.41 7.66 12.54
C HIS A 532 35.91 7.49 12.73
N PHE A 533 35.52 6.66 13.69
CA PHE A 533 34.12 6.48 14.09
C PHE A 533 34.01 6.13 15.58
N PRO A 534 32.87 6.47 16.22
CA PRO A 534 32.70 6.31 17.66
C PRO A 534 32.54 4.84 18.05
N GLY A 535 32.67 4.55 19.35
CA GLY A 535 32.59 3.18 19.86
C GLY A 535 32.31 3.09 21.35
N PHE A 536 32.39 1.88 21.89
CA PHE A 536 32.36 1.66 23.33
C PHE A 536 33.74 1.90 23.96
N GLY A 537 33.80 2.58 25.11
CA GLY A 537 35.05 2.72 25.88
C GLY A 537 35.32 1.51 26.76
N ALA A 538 36.59 1.13 26.90
CA ALA A 538 36.98 -0.09 27.63
C ALA A 538 36.51 -0.12 29.10
N GLU A 539 36.67 0.99 29.84
CA GLU A 539 36.23 1.06 31.24
C GLU A 539 34.71 1.05 31.39
N ALA A 540 33.99 1.68 30.47
CA ALA A 540 32.52 1.62 30.40
C ALA A 540 32.05 0.19 30.15
N THR A 541 32.64 -0.50 29.18
CA THR A 541 32.32 -1.90 28.88
C THR A 541 32.64 -2.83 30.06
N LYS A 542 33.74 -2.61 30.80
CA LYS A 542 34.03 -3.37 32.04
C LYS A 542 32.93 -3.19 33.07
N LEU A 543 32.46 -1.97 33.30
CA LEU A 543 31.35 -1.69 34.23
C LEU A 543 30.06 -2.40 33.78
N LEU A 544 29.70 -2.30 32.50
CA LEU A 544 28.51 -2.96 31.95
C LEU A 544 28.58 -4.49 32.12
N LEU A 545 29.72 -5.11 31.81
CA LEU A 545 29.89 -6.57 31.89
C LEU A 545 29.96 -7.07 33.34
N ARG A 546 30.69 -6.38 34.21
CA ARG A 546 31.02 -6.87 35.56
C ARG A 546 29.98 -6.48 36.61
N GLU A 547 29.38 -5.31 36.48
CA GLU A 547 28.48 -4.77 37.49
C GLU A 547 27.01 -4.70 37.05
N ARG A 548 26.74 -4.59 35.74
CA ARG A 548 25.37 -4.60 35.18
C ARG A 548 24.99 -5.95 34.58
N HIS A 549 25.97 -6.83 34.36
CA HIS A 549 25.76 -8.20 33.86
C HIS A 549 24.94 -8.23 32.55
N ILE A 550 25.30 -7.36 31.61
CA ILE A 550 24.67 -7.31 30.28
C ILE A 550 24.93 -8.60 29.50
N THR A 551 24.00 -8.94 28.61
CA THR A 551 24.06 -10.11 27.72
C THR A 551 24.61 -9.78 26.33
N GLY A 552 24.81 -8.49 26.02
CA GLY A 552 25.48 -8.07 24.81
C GLY A 552 25.52 -6.56 24.58
N VAL A 553 26.11 -6.16 23.48
CA VAL A 553 26.21 -4.78 23.01
C VAL A 553 25.80 -4.66 21.54
N GLY A 554 25.35 -3.48 21.11
CA GLY A 554 25.12 -3.19 19.70
C GLY A 554 25.39 -1.72 19.37
N ILE A 555 25.77 -1.42 18.13
CA ILE A 555 26.12 -0.06 17.70
C ILE A 555 25.76 0.19 16.23
N ASP A 556 25.60 1.46 15.84
CA ASP A 556 25.31 1.88 14.46
C ASP A 556 26.54 2.30 13.63
N THR A 557 27.76 2.01 14.12
CA THR A 557 29.05 2.15 13.41
C THR A 557 29.54 0.81 12.86
N HIS A 558 30.69 0.82 12.17
CA HIS A 558 31.28 -0.39 11.60
C HIS A 558 31.66 -1.44 12.63
N GLY A 559 32.06 -1.02 13.84
CA GLY A 559 32.46 -1.90 14.93
C GLY A 559 32.02 -1.37 16.29
N VAL A 560 31.82 -2.26 17.28
CA VAL A 560 31.62 -1.82 18.68
C VAL A 560 32.88 -1.20 19.28
N ASP A 561 34.03 -1.51 18.70
CA ASP A 561 35.30 -0.81 18.89
C ASP A 561 35.27 0.54 18.15
N GLY A 562 35.85 1.59 18.74
CA GLY A 562 36.04 2.85 18.02
C GLY A 562 37.07 2.69 16.89
N GLY A 563 36.98 3.52 15.84
CA GLY A 563 37.79 3.35 14.62
C GLY A 563 39.32 3.36 14.82
N LEU A 564 39.80 3.96 15.91
CA LEU A 564 41.21 3.97 16.31
C LEU A 564 41.65 2.70 17.09
N ASP A 565 40.72 1.84 17.53
CA ASP A 565 41.06 0.60 18.23
C ASP A 565 41.27 -0.57 17.26
N THR A 566 42.52 -0.71 16.82
CA THR A 566 42.94 -1.82 15.95
C THR A 566 43.16 -3.15 16.68
N LYS A 567 42.93 -3.21 18.00
CA LYS A 567 43.12 -4.43 18.82
C LYS A 567 41.80 -5.18 19.05
N PHE A 568 40.68 -4.59 18.66
CA PHE A 568 39.33 -5.11 18.85
C PHE A 568 39.05 -5.37 20.35
N THR A 569 39.39 -4.39 21.20
CA THR A 569 39.39 -4.56 22.65
C THR A 569 38.01 -4.90 23.19
N ILE A 570 36.97 -4.24 22.70
CA ILE A 570 35.57 -4.41 23.11
C ILE A 570 35.04 -5.74 22.60
N ASN A 571 35.28 -6.06 21.32
CA ASN A 571 34.92 -7.35 20.75
C ASN A 571 35.51 -8.50 21.58
N ARG A 572 36.81 -8.47 21.88
CA ARG A 572 37.48 -9.47 22.72
C ARG A 572 36.86 -9.56 24.12
N MET A 573 36.64 -8.43 24.80
CA MET A 573 36.09 -8.42 26.15
C MET A 573 34.67 -9.00 26.23
N VAL A 574 33.79 -8.62 25.30
CA VAL A 574 32.40 -9.08 25.30
C VAL A 574 32.33 -10.57 24.91
N LEU A 575 33.15 -11.00 23.94
CA LEU A 575 33.19 -12.37 23.42
C LEU A 575 34.04 -13.36 24.24
N GLU A 576 34.56 -12.97 25.41
CA GLU A 576 35.07 -13.94 26.39
C GLU A 576 34.01 -14.99 26.78
N LYS A 577 32.74 -14.68 26.57
CA LYS A 577 31.58 -15.57 26.70
C LYS A 577 30.70 -15.42 25.45
N PRO A 578 29.81 -16.38 25.14
CA PRO A 578 28.89 -16.27 24.00
C PRO A 578 27.79 -15.21 24.27
N ARG A 579 28.16 -13.93 24.14
CA ARG A 579 27.30 -12.76 24.29
C ARG A 579 27.02 -12.14 22.93
N ILE A 580 25.93 -11.37 22.83
CA ILE A 580 25.57 -10.67 21.61
C ILE A 580 26.53 -9.50 21.34
N ILE A 581 27.04 -9.41 20.11
CA ILE A 581 27.65 -8.19 19.54
C ILE A 581 26.93 -7.91 18.24
N LEU A 582 26.41 -6.69 18.07
CA LEU A 582 25.76 -6.26 16.84
C LEU A 582 26.45 -5.02 16.29
N GLU A 583 26.86 -5.09 15.04
CA GLU A 583 27.57 -4.01 14.36
C GLU A 583 26.77 -3.56 13.13
N ASN A 584 26.95 -2.31 12.70
CA ASN A 584 26.21 -1.69 11.61
C ASN A 584 24.69 -1.72 11.81
N LEU A 585 24.18 -1.43 13.01
CA LEU A 585 22.75 -1.24 13.24
C LEU A 585 22.21 0.02 12.56
N THR A 586 20.89 0.11 12.43
CA THR A 586 20.17 1.30 11.95
C THR A 586 18.93 1.57 12.81
N ASN A 587 18.32 2.75 12.66
CA ASN A 587 17.09 3.14 13.34
C ASN A 587 17.15 3.14 14.89
N LEU A 588 18.35 3.21 15.49
CA LEU A 588 18.49 3.26 16.95
C LEU A 588 17.85 4.52 17.55
N ASP A 589 17.80 5.61 16.79
CA ASP A 589 17.13 6.87 17.12
C ASP A 589 15.60 6.75 17.24
N LYS A 590 15.02 5.66 16.73
CA LYS A 590 13.57 5.40 16.76
C LYS A 590 13.14 4.53 17.94
N LEU A 591 14.09 4.04 18.73
CA LEU A 591 13.82 3.15 19.85
C LEU A 591 13.52 3.95 21.13
N PRO A 592 12.62 3.46 22.00
CA PRO A 592 12.53 3.97 23.35
C PRO A 592 13.82 3.65 24.11
N VAL A 593 14.19 4.47 25.10
CA VAL A 593 15.43 4.28 25.88
C VAL A 593 15.50 2.91 26.60
N ARG A 594 14.35 2.32 26.94
CA ARG A 594 14.23 1.01 27.59
C ARG A 594 12.84 0.41 27.39
N GLY A 595 12.65 -0.84 27.79
CA GLY A 595 11.33 -1.50 27.85
C GLY A 595 10.91 -2.20 26.56
N PHE A 596 11.87 -2.45 25.67
CA PHE A 596 11.67 -3.18 24.42
C PHE A 596 12.57 -4.43 24.37
N LYS A 597 12.26 -5.35 23.45
CA LYS A 597 13.08 -6.53 23.18
C LYS A 597 13.66 -6.45 21.78
N ILE A 598 14.76 -7.15 21.53
CA ILE A 598 15.30 -7.39 20.20
C ILE A 598 15.26 -8.88 19.88
N VAL A 599 15.00 -9.20 18.61
CA VAL A 599 15.18 -10.52 18.01
C VAL A 599 16.36 -10.43 17.06
N VAL A 600 17.34 -11.30 17.26
CA VAL A 600 18.57 -11.40 16.46
C VAL A 600 18.49 -12.69 15.64
N ALA A 601 18.37 -12.59 14.32
CA ALA A 601 18.16 -13.73 13.43
C ALA A 601 19.35 -13.92 12.47
N PRO A 602 20.47 -14.52 12.94
CA PRO A 602 21.65 -14.76 12.11
C PRO A 602 21.37 -15.87 11.08
N LEU A 603 22.08 -15.85 9.96
CA LEU A 603 22.21 -17.07 9.14
C LEU A 603 23.01 -18.10 9.96
N LEU A 604 22.48 -19.31 10.10
CA LEU A 604 23.16 -20.39 10.84
C LEU A 604 24.28 -20.98 9.99
N LEU A 605 25.44 -20.32 10.02
CA LEU A 605 26.64 -20.74 9.32
C LEU A 605 27.38 -21.77 10.18
N GLN A 606 27.53 -22.99 9.67
CA GLN A 606 28.26 -24.04 10.37
C GLN A 606 29.69 -23.59 10.67
N LYS A 607 30.06 -23.51 11.95
CA LYS A 607 31.38 -23.04 12.40
C LYS A 607 31.71 -21.58 11.99
N GLY A 608 30.69 -20.75 11.75
CA GLY A 608 30.89 -19.35 11.37
C GLY A 608 31.52 -18.51 12.47
N SER A 609 32.43 -17.61 12.07
CA SER A 609 33.09 -16.60 12.90
C SER A 609 32.18 -15.42 13.24
N GLY A 610 31.19 -15.19 12.40
CA GLY A 610 30.05 -14.31 12.64
C GLY A 610 28.93 -14.68 11.67
N SER A 611 27.96 -13.78 11.50
CA SER A 611 26.94 -13.93 10.46
C SER A 611 26.23 -12.61 10.19
N PRO A 612 25.90 -12.30 8.91
CA PRO A 612 24.90 -11.29 8.61
C PRO A 612 23.59 -11.62 9.31
N VAL A 613 22.95 -10.61 9.90
CA VAL A 613 21.81 -10.81 10.79
C VAL A 613 20.66 -9.86 10.49
N GLY A 614 19.45 -10.42 10.48
CA GLY A 614 18.23 -9.63 10.62
C GLY A 614 18.00 -9.31 12.10
N VAL A 615 17.96 -8.03 12.46
CA VAL A 615 17.62 -7.56 13.79
C VAL A 615 16.31 -6.80 13.73
N ILE A 616 15.37 -7.17 14.61
CA ILE A 616 14.14 -6.41 14.80
C ILE A 616 13.98 -6.06 16.28
N ALA A 617 13.51 -4.86 16.57
CA ALA A 617 13.07 -4.45 17.90
C ALA A 617 11.56 -4.65 18.03
N ILE A 618 11.09 -5.22 19.13
CA ILE A 618 9.69 -5.36 19.50
C ILE A 618 9.42 -4.37 20.63
N LEU A 619 8.67 -3.31 20.31
CA LEU A 619 8.29 -2.24 21.23
C LEU A 619 7.07 -2.66 22.08
N PRO A 620 6.92 -2.10 23.29
CA PRO A 620 5.87 -2.46 24.26
C PRO A 620 4.43 -2.11 23.86
#